data_AF-A0A9D3ZLX8-F1
#
_entry.id   AF-A0A9D3ZLX8-F1
#
_cell.length_a   1.000
_cell.length_b   1.000
_cell.length_c   1.000
_cell.angle_alpha   90.00
_cell.angle_beta   90.00
_cell.angle_gamma   90.00
#
_symmetry.space_group_name_H-M   'P 1'
#
loop_
_entity.id
_entity.type
_entity.pdbx_description
1 polymer ?
#
loop_
_entity_poly.entity_id
_entity_poly.type
_entity_poly.pdbx_seq_one_letter_code
_entity_poly.pdbx_strand_id
1 'polypeptide(L)'
;MVVAIILLMVKESPRIIVSVLIANIRSQFNYTPLYCKVWIAKQKALNNMQNGWVTSYNEVWQWYQVLERHVLGYVTDLETGPLYYNDRLLCGCRVFH
;
A
#
# COMPACT_ATOMS: atom_id res chain seq x y z
N MET A 1 1.61 6.81 19.63
CA MET A 1 3.04 6.67 20.01
C MET A 1 3.63 5.33 19.55
N VAL A 2 3.19 4.17 20.06
CA VAL A 2 3.75 2.85 19.68
C VAL A 2 3.59 2.49 18.19
N VAL A 3 2.43 2.78 17.59
CA VAL A 3 2.18 2.52 16.16
C VAL A 3 3.14 3.29 15.24
N ALA A 4 3.52 4.51 15.62
CA ALA A 4 4.46 5.32 14.83
C ALA A 4 5.86 4.73 14.83
N ILE A 5 6.30 4.14 15.94
CA ILE A 5 7.61 3.47 16.04
C ILE A 5 7.61 2.16 15.26
N ILE A 6 6.53 1.38 15.30
CA ILE A 6 6.40 0.18 14.47
C ILE A 6 6.48 0.56 12.99
N LEU A 7 5.78 1.63 12.56
CA LEU A 7 5.84 2.12 11.20
C LEU A 7 7.27 2.50 10.78
N LEU A 8 7.98 3.28 11.62
CA LEU A 8 9.35 3.70 11.35
C LEU A 8 10.29 2.50 11.21
N MET A 9 10.23 1.55 12.13
CA MET A 9 11.09 0.36 12.13
C MET A 9 10.80 -0.57 10.93
N VAL A 10 9.53 -0.70 10.54
CA VAL A 10 9.13 -1.46 9.36
C VAL A 10 9.56 -0.75 8.08
N LYS A 11 9.60 0.58 8.07
CA LYS A 11 10.10 1.37 6.94
C LYS A 11 11.61 1.19 6.74
N GLU A 12 12.38 1.25 7.82
CA GLU A 12 13.83 1.01 7.79
C GLU A 12 14.16 -0.45 7.47
N SER A 13 13.37 -1.40 8.00
CA SER A 13 13.59 -2.83 7.79
C SER A 13 12.27 -3.60 7.64
N PRO A 14 11.76 -3.79 6.41
CA PRO A 14 10.47 -4.44 6.16
C PRO A 14 10.41 -5.89 6.66
N ARG A 15 11.56 -6.56 6.72
CA ARG A 15 11.70 -7.95 7.16
C ARG A 15 11.84 -8.10 8.68
N ILE A 16 11.79 -7.01 9.45
CA ILE A 16 11.96 -7.05 10.92
C ILE A 16 11.00 -8.04 11.58
N ILE A 17 11.52 -8.91 12.45
CA ILE A 17 10.71 -9.94 13.12
C ILE A 17 9.89 -9.29 14.24
N VAL A 18 8.66 -9.78 14.47
CA VAL A 18 7.76 -9.22 15.49
C VAL A 18 8.32 -9.33 16.91
N SER A 19 9.12 -10.36 17.20
CA SER A 19 9.84 -10.48 18.48
C SER A 19 10.81 -9.32 18.74
N VAL A 20 11.52 -8.88 17.70
CA VAL A 20 12.45 -7.72 17.76
C VAL A 20 11.68 -6.43 17.99
N LEU A 21 10.54 -6.25 17.31
CA LEU A 21 9.65 -5.11 17.53
C LEU A 21 9.14 -5.07 18.98
N ILE A 22 8.70 -6.20 19.54
CA ILE A 22 8.27 -6.30 20.94
C ILE A 22 9.41 -5.94 21.89
N ALA A 23 10.61 -6.48 21.67
CA ALA A 23 11.78 -6.21 22.51
C ALA A 23 12.11 -4.70 22.52
N ASN A 24 12.07 -4.05 21.36
CA ASN A 24 12.33 -2.62 21.28
C ASN A 24 11.23 -1.78 21.95
N ILE A 25 9.96 -2.12 21.74
CA ILE A 25 8.84 -1.44 22.41
C ILE A 25 8.95 -1.60 23.93
N ARG A 26 9.32 -2.80 24.41
CA ARG A 26 9.56 -3.06 25.83
C ARG A 26 10.70 -2.21 26.38
N SER A 27 11.81 -2.09 25.64
CA SER A 27 12.96 -1.27 26.05
C SER A 27 12.65 0.22 26.10
N GLN A 28 11.77 0.73 25.23
CA GLN A 28 11.47 2.17 25.15
C GLN A 28 10.30 2.60 26.03
N PHE A 29 9.30 1.75 26.21
CA PHE A 29 8.05 2.10 26.89
C PHE A 29 7.84 1.37 28.22
N ASN A 30 8.77 0.51 28.63
CA ASN A 30 8.64 -0.36 29.80
C ASN A 30 7.33 -1.17 29.81
N TYR A 31 6.77 -1.43 28.63
CA TYR A 31 5.51 -2.16 28.44
C TYR A 31 5.73 -3.27 27.42
N THR A 32 5.15 -4.45 27.67
CA THR A 32 5.22 -5.57 26.73
C THR A 32 3.93 -5.62 25.91
N PRO A 33 3.94 -5.19 24.64
CA PRO A 33 2.78 -5.29 23.77
C PRO A 33 2.49 -6.74 23.43
N LEU A 34 1.20 -7.06 23.25
CA LEU A 34 0.78 -8.37 22.78
C LEU A 34 1.29 -8.63 21.36
N TYR A 35 1.80 -9.83 21.11
CA TYR A 35 2.29 -10.27 19.79
C TYR A 35 1.31 -9.98 18.66
N CYS A 36 0.03 -10.35 18.81
CA CYS A 36 -0.99 -10.13 17.78
C CYS A 36 -1.16 -8.65 17.43
N LYS A 37 -1.08 -7.75 18.41
CA LYS A 37 -1.20 -6.30 18.18
C LYS A 37 -0.03 -5.77 17.36
N VAL A 38 1.19 -6.22 17.67
CA VAL A 38 2.40 -5.82 16.94
C VAL A 38 2.40 -6.40 15.53
N TRP A 39 1.96 -7.66 15.36
CA TRP A 39 1.81 -8.29 14.05
C TRP A 39 0.84 -7.52 13.15
N ILE A 40 -0.37 -7.18 13.64
CA ILE A 40 -1.35 -6.40 12.89
C ILE A 40 -0.80 -5.02 12.52
N ALA A 41 -0.14 -4.33 13.47
CA ALA A 41 0.47 -3.03 13.20
C ALA A 41 1.58 -3.11 12.14
N LYS A 42 2.41 -4.16 12.17
CA LYS A 42 3.42 -4.43 11.14
C LYS A 42 2.77 -4.63 9.77
N GLN A 43 1.73 -5.47 9.67
CA GLN A 43 1.03 -5.71 8.41
C GLN A 43 0.40 -4.44 7.84
N LYS A 44 -0.20 -3.62 8.71
CA LYS A 44 -0.76 -2.32 8.32
C LYS A 44 0.32 -1.34 7.85
N ALA A 45 1.49 -1.33 8.50
CA ALA A 45 2.63 -0.53 8.08
C ALA A 45 3.15 -0.94 6.70
N LEU A 46 3.31 -2.25 6.46
CA LEU A 46 3.70 -2.79 5.15
C LEU A 46 2.68 -2.44 4.07
N ASN A 47 1.39 -2.64 4.35
CA ASN A 47 0.33 -2.30 3.42
C ASN A 47 0.31 -0.80 3.11
N ASN A 48 0.55 0.07 4.09
CA ASN A 48 0.64 1.51 3.85
C ASN A 48 1.84 1.90 2.97
N MET A 49 3.00 1.23 3.14
CA MET A 49 4.16 1.43 2.27
C MET A 49 3.86 1.00 0.82
N GLN A 50 3.05 -0.06 0.66
CA GLN A 50 2.67 -0.60 -0.62
C GLN A 50 1.51 0.16 -1.27
N ASN A 51 0.59 0.72 -0.48
CA ASN A 51 -0.56 1.49 -0.93
C ASN A 51 -0.17 2.80 -1.63
N GLY A 52 1.04 3.32 -1.39
CA GLY A 52 1.60 4.43 -2.18
C GLY A 52 1.67 4.11 -3.68
N TRP A 53 1.84 2.83 -4.06
CA TRP A 53 1.82 2.40 -5.45
C TRP A 53 0.43 2.45 -6.07
N VAL A 54 -0.61 2.06 -5.32
CA VAL A 54 -2.00 2.13 -5.80
C VAL A 54 -2.41 3.58 -6.04
N THR A 55 -2.01 4.49 -5.15
CA THR A 55 -2.25 5.93 -5.31
C THR A 55 -1.49 6.49 -6.52
N SER A 56 -0.20 6.18 -6.67
CA SER A 56 0.60 6.63 -7.83
C SER A 56 0.05 6.09 -9.16
N TYR A 57 -0.37 4.83 -9.20
CA TYR A 57 -0.99 4.25 -10.39
C TYR A 57 -2.32 4.94 -10.74
N ASN A 58 -3.15 5.20 -9.73
CA ASN A 58 -4.43 5.86 -9.93
C ASN A 58 -4.25 7.32 -10.40
N GLU A 59 -3.25 8.04 -9.90
CA GLU A 59 -2.90 9.39 -10.39
C GLU A 59 -2.49 9.37 -11.86
N VAL A 60 -1.57 8.48 -12.25
CA VAL A 60 -1.16 8.31 -13.66
C VAL A 60 -2.34 7.96 -14.55
N TRP A 61 -3.23 7.08 -14.08
CA TRP A 61 -4.44 6.69 -14.80
C TRP A 61 -5.42 7.86 -14.96
N GLN A 62 -5.56 8.71 -13.94
CA GLN A 62 -6.36 9.94 -14.04
C GLN A 62 -5.76 10.92 -15.07
N TRP A 63 -4.44 11.10 -15.08
CA TRP A 63 -3.76 11.91 -16.09
C TRP A 63 -3.94 11.35 -17.50
N TYR A 64 -3.88 10.04 -17.66
CA TYR A 64 -4.16 9.37 -18.93
C TYR A 64 -5.59 9.65 -19.41
N GLN A 65 -6.60 9.50 -18.54
CA GLN A 65 -8.00 9.82 -18.90
C GLN A 65 -8.20 11.28 -19.30
N VAL A 66 -7.48 12.21 -18.67
CA VAL A 66 -7.50 13.63 -19.03
C VAL A 66 -6.83 13.84 -20.39
N LEU A 67 -5.66 13.24 -20.64
CA LEU A 67 -4.96 13.30 -21.92
C LEU A 67 -5.80 12.71 -23.07
N GLU A 68 -6.44 11.56 -22.85
CA GLU A 68 -7.33 10.90 -23.82
C GLU A 68 -8.51 11.80 -24.20
N ARG A 69 -9.08 12.54 -23.24
CA ARG A 69 -10.18 13.48 -23.49
C ARG A 69 -9.74 14.76 -24.22
N HIS A 70 -8.52 15.22 -24.00
CA HIS A 70 -8.03 16.49 -24.56
C HIS A 70 -7.28 16.32 -25.88
N VAL A 71 -6.69 15.15 -26.14
CA VAL A 71 -5.97 14.85 -27.39
C VAL A 71 -6.85 13.98 -28.28
N LEU A 72 -7.77 14.64 -29.01
CA LEU A 72 -8.54 14.03 -30.09
C LEU A 72 -7.58 13.62 -31.23
N GLY A 73 -7.05 12.40 -31.18
CA GLY A 73 -6.36 11.79 -32.32
C GLY A 73 -5.11 10.96 -32.02
N TYR A 74 -4.69 10.78 -30.77
CA TYR A 74 -3.59 9.84 -30.48
C TYR A 74 -4.14 8.43 -30.36
N VAL A 75 -3.95 7.61 -31.40
CA VAL A 75 -4.21 6.16 -31.34
C VAL A 75 -3.20 5.56 -30.39
N THR A 76 -3.63 5.32 -29.16
CA THR A 76 -3.00 4.33 -28.27
C THR A 76 -4.00 3.21 -28.05
N ASP A 77 -3.85 2.14 -28.83
CA ASP A 77 -4.41 0.83 -28.51
C ASP A 77 -3.77 0.34 -27.21
N LEU A 78 -4.29 0.79 -26.07
CA LEU A 78 -4.01 0.20 -24.77
C LEU A 78 -5.12 -0.80 -24.50
N GLU A 79 -4.87 -2.07 -24.84
CA GLU A 79 -5.71 -3.20 -24.46
C GLU A 79 -5.78 -3.28 -22.93
N THR A 80 -6.79 -2.63 -22.37
CA THR A 80 -7.06 -2.60 -20.93
C THR A 80 -8.37 -3.30 -20.63
N GLY A 81 -8.27 -4.35 -19.81
CA GLY A 81 -9.41 -5.12 -19.32
C GLY A 81 -9.95 -4.60 -17.98
N PRO A 82 -11.21 -4.89 -17.63
CA PRO A 82 -11.77 -4.60 -16.31
C PRO A 82 -11.04 -5.40 -15.21
N LEU A 83 -10.65 -4.73 -14.12
CA LEU A 83 -10.05 -5.39 -12.95
C LEU A 83 -11.16 -6.01 -12.08
N TYR A 84 -11.04 -7.31 -11.81
CA TYR A 84 -11.86 -8.04 -10.85
C TYR A 84 -11.06 -8.38 -9.60
N TYR A 85 -11.63 -8.08 -8.42
CA TYR A 85 -11.09 -8.51 -7.13
C TYR A 85 -12.20 -9.23 -6.36
N ASN A 86 -12.02 -10.52 -6.08
CA ASN A 86 -13.04 -11.40 -5.47
C ASN A 86 -14.41 -11.25 -6.17
N ASP A 87 -14.42 -11.40 -7.50
CA ASP A 87 -15.61 -11.30 -8.36
C ASP A 87 -16.35 -9.94 -8.33
N ARG A 88 -15.78 -8.92 -7.68
CA ARG A 88 -16.29 -7.55 -7.73
C ARG A 88 -15.49 -6.73 -8.73
N LEU A 89 -16.22 -6.11 -9.66
CA LEU A 89 -15.66 -5.13 -10.58
C LEU A 89 -15.25 -3.88 -9.80
N LEU A 90 -13.96 -3.57 -9.82
CA LEU A 90 -13.44 -2.37 -9.19
C LEU A 90 -13.62 -1.20 -10.16
N CYS A 91 -14.73 -0.47 -9.99
CA CYS A 91 -15.05 0.70 -10.81
C CYS A 91 -13.91 1.73 -10.71
N GLY A 92 -13.32 2.09 -11.85
CA GLY A 92 -12.18 3.00 -11.95
C GLY A 92 -10.81 2.33 -12.03
N CYS A 93 -10.71 1.01 -11.83
CA CYS A 93 -9.46 0.26 -11.99
C CYS A 93 -9.48 -0.58 -13.28
N ARG A 94 -8.43 -0.46 -14.10
CA ARG A 94 -8.22 -1.29 -15.31
C ARG A 94 -6.84 -1.95 -15.27
N VAL A 95 -6.75 -3.15 -15.87
CA VAL A 95 -5.51 -3.93 -15.99
C VAL A 95 -5.04 -3.91 -17.43
N PHE A 96 -3.76 -3.64 -17.65
CA PHE A 96 -3.09 -3.82 -18.95
C PHE A 96 -2.88 -5.32 -19.21
N HIS A 97 -3.22 -5.79 -20.40
CA HIS A 97 -2.76 -7.11 -20.87
C HIS A 97 -1.29 -7.03 -21.28
#